data_AF-A0A0M3J1B6-F1
#
_entry.id   AF-A0A0M3J1B6-F1
#
_cell.length_a   1.000
_cell.length_b   1.000
_cell.length_c   1.000
_cell.angle_alpha   90.00
_cell.angle_beta   90.00
_cell.angle_gamma   90.00
#
_symmetry.space_group_name_H-M   'P 1'
#
loop_
_entity.id
_entity.type
_entity.pdbx_description
1 polymer ?
#
loop_
_entity_poly.entity_id
_entity_poly.type
_entity_poly.pdbx_seq_one_letter_code
_entity_poly.pdbx_strand_id
1 'polypeptide(L)'
;LIVRGYKRCHFHGDIFEETENALGTAFKLKCLGGGRIKHEPESSEILVYGYSQGYGPADHQKTVDILKTKYPSYKITFSNEGY
;
A
#
# COMPACT_ATOMS: atom_id res chain seq x y z
N LEU A 1 11.87 2.33 2.36
CA LEU A 1 10.49 1.81 2.44
C LEU A 1 9.84 2.00 1.08
N ILE A 2 9.08 1.02 0.59
CA ILE A 2 8.33 1.13 -0.67
C ILE A 2 6.86 0.80 -0.42
N VAL A 3 5.98 1.41 -1.20
CA VAL A 3 4.54 1.13 -1.21
C VAL A 3 4.21 0.46 -2.55
N ARG A 4 3.43 -0.62 -2.52
CA ARG A 4 2.97 -1.38 -3.68
C ARG A 4 1.51 -1.75 -3.52
N GLY A 5 0.73 -1.63 -4.59
CA GLY A 5 -0.69 -1.92 -4.62
C GLY A 5 -1.17 -2.05 -6.07
N TYR A 6 -1.82 -3.18 -6.40
CA TYR A 6 -2.25 -3.48 -7.76
C TYR A 6 -3.68 -4.02 -7.77
N LYS A 7 -4.53 -3.48 -8.65
CA LYS A 7 -5.92 -3.93 -8.79
C LYS A 7 -6.05 -5.41 -9.20
N ARG A 8 -5.02 -5.97 -9.86
CA ARG A 8 -4.98 -7.37 -10.31
C ARG A 8 -4.62 -8.38 -9.20
N CYS A 9 -4.06 -7.92 -8.09
CA CYS A 9 -3.68 -8.79 -6.98
C CYS A 9 -4.85 -8.89 -6.02
N HIS A 10 -5.34 -10.11 -5.78
CA HIS A 10 -6.49 -10.33 -4.89
C HIS A 10 -6.05 -10.37 -3.43
N PHE A 11 -4.81 -10.80 -3.17
CA PHE A 11 -4.23 -10.89 -1.84
C PHE A 11 -2.93 -10.09 -1.73
N HIS A 12 -2.57 -9.68 -0.51
CA HIS A 12 -1.30 -9.00 -0.24
C HIS A 12 -0.09 -9.89 -0.53
N GLY A 13 -0.25 -11.21 -0.43
CA GLY A 13 0.79 -12.18 -0.79
C GLY A 13 1.18 -12.07 -2.25
N ASP A 14 0.20 -11.98 -3.15
CA ASP A 14 0.43 -11.82 -4.60
C ASP A 14 1.24 -10.56 -4.91
N ILE A 15 0.95 -9.45 -4.20
CA ILE A 15 1.69 -8.18 -4.35
C ILE A 15 3.14 -8.36 -3.90
N PHE A 16 3.34 -9.06 -2.78
CA PHE A 16 4.66 -9.29 -2.22
C PHE A 16 5.51 -10.17 -3.15
N GLU A 17 4.97 -11.29 -3.62
CA GLU A 17 5.61 -12.19 -4.58
C GLU A 17 5.95 -11.47 -5.89
N GLU A 18 5.00 -10.71 -6.47
CA GLU A 18 5.25 -9.94 -7.70
C GLU A 18 6.38 -8.91 -7.48
N THR A 19 6.46 -8.30 -6.30
CA THR A 19 7.51 -7.34 -5.95
C THR A 19 8.87 -8.03 -5.76
N GLU A 20 8.93 -9.21 -5.13
CA GLU A 20 10.15 -10.00 -5.00
C GLU A 20 10.69 -10.42 -6.37
N ASN A 21 9.81 -10.92 -7.24
CA ASN A 21 10.17 -11.32 -8.61
C ASN A 21 10.69 -10.13 -9.44
N ALA A 22 10.09 -8.94 -9.30
CA ALA A 22 10.52 -7.75 -10.03
C ALA A 22 11.87 -7.18 -9.55
N LEU A 23 12.21 -7.33 -8.27
CA LEU A 23 13.48 -6.83 -7.70
C LEU A 23 14.61 -7.87 -7.78
N GLY A 24 14.29 -9.15 -7.93
CA GLY A 24 15.25 -10.23 -8.02
C GLY A 24 16.03 -10.45 -6.72
N THR A 25 17.16 -11.14 -6.83
CA THR A 25 17.96 -11.60 -5.67
C THR A 25 18.91 -10.55 -5.10
N ALA A 26 19.01 -9.38 -5.72
CA ALA A 26 19.88 -8.30 -5.25
C ALA A 26 19.43 -7.69 -3.92
N PHE A 27 18.15 -7.84 -3.57
CA PHE A 27 17.56 -7.29 -2.36
C PHE A 27 16.85 -8.38 -1.57
N LYS A 28 16.90 -8.28 -0.24
CA LYS A 28 16.04 -9.06 0.66
C LYS A 28 14.87 -8.19 1.09
N LEU A 29 13.65 -8.60 0.75
CA LEU A 29 12.44 -7.89 1.13
C LEU A 29 11.87 -8.43 2.44
N LYS A 30 11.11 -7.57 3.13
CA LYS A 30 10.29 -7.93 4.28
C LYS A 30 8.99 -7.16 4.18
N CYS A 31 7.87 -7.87 4.14
CA CYS A 31 6.55 -7.25 4.28
C CYS A 31 6.39 -6.72 5.71
N LEU A 32 6.10 -5.43 5.87
CA LEU A 32 5.93 -4.78 7.18
C LEU A 32 4.48 -4.72 7.65
N GLY A 33 3.55 -5.28 6.86
CA GLY A 33 2.11 -5.18 7.05
C GLY A 33 1.42 -4.83 5.73
N GLY A 34 0.09 -4.79 5.74
CA GLY A 34 -0.69 -4.33 4.59
C GLY A 34 -2.00 -3.67 4.98
N GLY A 35 -2.78 -3.34 3.96
CA GLY A 35 -4.05 -2.64 4.03
C GLY A 35 -4.62 -2.46 2.63
N ARG A 36 -5.56 -1.53 2.46
CA ARG A 36 -6.22 -1.22 1.19
C ARG A 36 -6.02 0.25 0.85
N ILE A 37 -6.10 0.52 -0.45
CA ILE A 37 -6.08 1.87 -0.99
C ILE A 37 -7.36 2.04 -1.80
N LYS A 38 -8.18 3.00 -1.39
CA LYS A 38 -9.29 3.51 -2.21
C LYS A 38 -8.79 4.77 -2.90
N HIS A 39 -8.74 4.73 -4.23
CA HIS A 39 -8.29 5.85 -5.06
C HIS A 39 -9.48 6.37 -5.88
N GLU A 40 -9.87 7.60 -5.62
CA GLU A 40 -10.93 8.33 -6.31
C GLU A 40 -10.29 9.46 -7.14
N PRO A 41 -9.96 9.21 -8.42
CA PRO A 41 -9.24 10.18 -9.22
C PRO A 41 -10.06 11.44 -9.54
N GLU A 42 -11.38 11.30 -9.70
CA GLU A 42 -12.31 12.40 -10.00
C GLU A 42 -12.29 13.49 -8.90
N SER A 43 -12.17 13.09 -7.63
CA SER A 43 -12.09 14.00 -6.48
C SER A 43 -10.66 14.26 -6.01
N SER A 44 -9.65 13.68 -6.66
CA SER A 44 -8.25 13.70 -6.21
C SER A 44 -8.08 13.25 -4.75
N GLU A 45 -8.80 12.20 -4.35
CA GLU A 45 -8.75 11.63 -3.00
C GLU A 45 -8.14 10.22 -3.00
N ILE A 46 -7.29 9.97 -2.01
CA ILE A 46 -6.77 8.64 -1.70
C ILE A 46 -6.97 8.35 -0.21
N LEU A 47 -7.60 7.22 0.11
CA LEU A 47 -7.74 6.71 1.47
C LEU A 47 -6.95 5.41 1.61
N VAL A 48 -6.04 5.38 2.59
CA VAL A 48 -5.33 4.16 3.02
C VAL A 48 -6.00 3.60 4.26
N TYR A 49 -6.39 2.32 4.29
CA TYR A 49 -7.17 1.78 5.41
C TYR A 49 -7.08 0.26 5.57
N GLY A 50 -7.72 -0.28 6.60
CA GLY A 50 -7.84 -1.73 6.82
C GLY A 50 -6.54 -2.42 7.21
N TYR A 51 -6.40 -3.70 6.88
CA TYR A 51 -5.22 -4.50 7.25
C TYR A 51 -5.01 -5.67 6.29
N SER A 52 -3.84 -6.31 6.36
CA SER A 52 -3.61 -7.59 5.71
C SER A 52 -3.94 -8.76 6.63
N GLN A 53 -4.73 -9.72 6.15
CA GLN A 53 -5.00 -10.95 6.91
C GLN A 53 -3.72 -11.77 7.15
N GLY A 54 -2.78 -11.77 6.21
CA GLY A 54 -1.54 -12.55 6.31
C GLY A 54 -0.38 -11.81 6.98
N TYR A 55 -0.34 -10.47 6.87
CA TYR A 55 0.80 -9.67 7.35
C TYR A 55 0.45 -8.69 8.48
N GLY A 56 -0.81 -8.62 8.89
CA GLY A 56 -1.29 -7.63 9.86
C GLY A 56 -1.40 -6.21 9.30
N PRO A 57 -1.70 -5.22 10.15
CA PRO A 57 -1.83 -3.82 9.75
C PRO A 57 -0.47 -3.21 9.41
N ALA A 58 -0.42 -2.41 8.35
CA ALA A 58 0.74 -1.57 8.05
C ALA A 58 0.73 -0.27 8.89
N ASP A 59 1.88 0.40 8.94
CA ASP A 59 1.95 1.81 9.36
C ASP A 59 1.39 2.69 8.23
N HIS A 60 0.10 3.01 8.29
CA HIS A 60 -0.57 3.77 7.25
C HIS A 60 -0.09 5.22 7.14
N GLN A 61 0.38 5.83 8.24
CA GLN A 61 0.95 7.18 8.19
C GLN A 61 2.16 7.23 7.26
N LYS A 62 3.08 6.26 7.38
CA LYS A 62 4.23 6.16 6.45
C LYS A 62 3.80 5.95 5.00
N THR A 63 2.71 5.22 4.78
CA THR A 63 2.15 5.02 3.43
C THR A 63 1.62 6.33 2.86
N VAL A 64 0.86 7.10 3.64
CA VAL A 64 0.37 8.43 3.27
C VAL A 64 1.52 9.38 2.95
N ASP A 65 2.57 9.41 3.77
CA ASP A 65 3.72 10.30 3.57
C ASP A 65 4.42 10.01 2.23
N ILE A 66 4.64 8.73 1.91
CA ILE A 66 5.22 8.33 0.61
C ILE A 66 4.29 8.71 -0.54
N LEU A 67 2.99 8.46 -0.43
CA LEU A 67 2.03 8.81 -1.49
C LEU A 67 1.98 10.32 -1.72
N LYS A 68 2.07 11.15 -0.67
CA LYS A 68 2.12 12.61 -0.79
C LYS A 68 3.33 13.11 -1.59
N THR A 69 4.46 12.40 -1.55
CA THR A 69 5.61 12.75 -2.41
C THR A 69 5.33 12.52 -3.90
N LYS A 70 4.42 11.59 -4.23
CA LYS A 70 4.09 11.21 -5.62
C LYS A 70 2.85 11.93 -6.15
N TYR A 71 1.89 12.20 -5.27
CA TYR A 71 0.61 12.84 -5.56
C TYR A 71 0.42 14.07 -4.66
N PRO A 72 1.25 15.12 -4.80
CA PRO A 72 1.24 16.26 -3.89
C PRO A 72 -0.06 17.08 -3.93
N SER A 73 -0.81 17.02 -5.03
CA SER A 73 -2.10 17.70 -5.17
C SER A 73 -3.29 16.91 -4.63
N TYR A 74 -3.09 15.64 -4.24
CA TYR A 74 -4.17 14.80 -3.75
C TYR A 74 -4.41 15.03 -2.26
N LYS A 75 -5.67 14.93 -1.84
CA LYS A 75 -6.01 14.77 -0.43
C LYS A 75 -5.83 13.30 -0.07
N ILE A 76 -4.81 13.03 0.73
CA ILE A 76 -4.43 11.67 1.12
C ILE A 76 -4.55 11.52 2.63
N THR A 77 -5.42 10.60 3.06
CA THR A 77 -5.72 10.31 4.46
C THR A 77 -5.58 8.82 4.75
N PHE A 78 -5.59 8.46 6.04
CA PHE A 78 -5.70 7.07 6.45
C PHE A 78 -6.70 6.85 7.57
N SER A 79 -7.15 5.60 7.71
CA SER A 79 -7.86 5.09 8.87
C SER A 79 -7.23 3.76 9.30
N ASN A 80 -7.13 3.50 10.61
CA ASN A 80 -6.72 2.19 11.10
C ASN A 80 -7.90 1.23 11.28
N GLU A 81 -9.09 1.68 10.90
CA GLU A 81 -10.32 0.89 10.93
C GLU A 81 -10.69 0.37 9.53
N GLY A 82 -11.70 -0.49 9.51
CA GLY A 82 -12.25 -1.09 8.31
C GLY A 82 -11.55 -2.37 7.87
N TYR A 83 -12.15 -3.01 6.86
CA TYR A 83 -11.53 -4.04 6.05
C TYR A 83 -11.56 -3.50 4.64
#